data_AF-A0A7Y9GZ75-F1
#
_entry.id   AF-A0A7Y9GZ75-F1
#
_cell.length_a   1.000
_cell.length_b   1.000
_cell.length_c   1.000
_cell.angle_alpha   90.00
_cell.angle_beta   90.00
_cell.angle_gamma   90.00
#
_symmetry.space_group_name_H-M   'P 1'
#
loop_
_entity.id
_entity.type
_entity.pdbx_description
1 polymer ?
#
loop_
_entity_poly.entity_id
_entity_poly.type
_entity_poly.pdbx_seq_one_letter_code
_entity_poly.pdbx_strand_id
1 'polypeptide(L)'
;MAEQRGGVRGGEDDGGSAWDVLPWTEAEKEWWAMGPFPGGVPGLVRRIRRILDLSQRGLAELLDVSQSAVARWETGRTSPRVSMMQLLLDLAGLEVTVRDGASGEVVEGMRDDGARDRGGRRYPAHTDLRVTGWWLPRAMRTWTSAHALEQEKRSRRAKDPGIGYRTSQRWKDFERTRWGVPDDHPALHQLVAEMEWRDEVREEWRRMRRGAWGEGGPTSLLA
;
A
#
# COMPACT_ATOMS: atom_id res chain seq x y z
N MET A 1 -38.72 -43.61 -44.86
CA MET A 1 -39.03 -42.98 -43.56
C MET A 1 -37.80 -42.20 -43.11
N ALA A 2 -37.95 -40.89 -43.00
CA ALA A 2 -36.95 -39.97 -42.52
C ALA A 2 -37.23 -39.65 -41.04
N GLU A 3 -36.19 -39.60 -40.22
CA GLU A 3 -36.08 -38.82 -38.97
C GLU A 3 -34.64 -39.04 -38.46
N GLN A 4 -33.69 -38.11 -38.66
CA GLN A 4 -33.47 -36.84 -37.94
C GLN A 4 -33.60 -36.95 -36.42
N ARG A 5 -32.45 -36.74 -35.74
CA ARG A 5 -32.21 -36.07 -34.44
C ARG A 5 -30.76 -36.38 -34.05
N GLY A 6 -29.88 -35.45 -33.72
CA GLY A 6 -29.95 -34.00 -33.61
C GLY A 6 -28.56 -33.57 -33.14
N GLY A 7 -27.90 -32.71 -33.92
CA GLY A 7 -26.59 -32.17 -33.57
C GLY A 7 -26.70 -31.29 -32.33
N VAL A 8 -25.81 -31.55 -31.37
CA VAL A 8 -25.55 -30.64 -30.25
C VAL A 8 -24.79 -29.45 -30.84
N ARG A 9 -25.53 -28.37 -31.13
CA ARG A 9 -24.96 -27.05 -31.35
C ARG A 9 -24.30 -26.64 -30.04
N GLY A 10 -22.97 -26.50 -30.07
CA GLY A 10 -22.22 -25.81 -29.02
C GLY A 10 -22.83 -24.41 -28.87
N GLY A 11 -23.16 -24.06 -27.63
CA GLY A 11 -23.62 -22.73 -27.29
C GLY A 11 -22.60 -21.72 -27.80
N GLU A 12 -23.09 -20.77 -28.57
CA GLU A 12 -22.44 -19.49 -28.75
C GLU A 12 -22.25 -18.92 -27.34
N ASP A 13 -20.99 -18.86 -26.90
CA ASP A 13 -20.60 -18.09 -25.72
C ASP A 13 -20.88 -16.64 -26.07
N ASP A 14 -22.05 -16.15 -25.66
CA ASP A 14 -22.46 -14.76 -25.75
C ASP A 14 -21.36 -13.90 -25.13
N GLY A 15 -20.57 -13.26 -26.01
CA GLY A 15 -19.39 -12.47 -25.70
C GLY A 15 -19.71 -11.14 -25.02
N GLY A 16 -20.51 -11.18 -23.96
CA GLY A 16 -20.64 -10.09 -23.00
C GLY A 16 -19.35 -10.02 -22.21
N SER A 17 -18.50 -9.06 -22.57
CA SER A 17 -17.31 -8.75 -21.82
C SER A 17 -17.72 -8.28 -20.42
N ALA A 18 -17.00 -8.68 -19.37
CA ALA A 18 -17.23 -8.17 -18.00
C ALA A 18 -17.16 -6.62 -17.91
N TRP A 19 -16.66 -5.96 -18.96
CA TRP A 19 -16.61 -4.51 -19.14
C TRP A 19 -17.93 -3.89 -19.61
N ASP A 20 -18.88 -4.67 -20.13
CA ASP A 20 -20.16 -4.18 -20.69
C ASP A 20 -21.18 -3.80 -19.61
N VAL A 21 -20.95 -4.23 -18.36
CA VAL A 21 -21.79 -3.89 -17.19
C VAL A 21 -21.35 -2.60 -16.48
N LEU A 22 -20.21 -2.03 -16.85
CA LEU A 22 -19.70 -0.80 -16.25
C LEU A 22 -20.20 0.42 -17.04
N PRO A 23 -20.61 1.50 -16.38
CA PRO A 23 -21.15 2.71 -17.02
C PRO A 23 -20.03 3.55 -17.66
N TRP A 24 -19.14 2.92 -18.40
CA TRP A 24 -17.99 3.54 -19.03
C TRP A 24 -18.33 3.91 -20.47
N THR A 25 -17.98 5.13 -20.85
CA THR A 25 -18.00 5.60 -22.22
C THR A 25 -17.04 4.79 -23.09
N GLU A 26 -17.26 4.77 -24.40
CA GLU A 26 -16.33 4.11 -25.34
C GLU A 26 -14.92 4.71 -25.27
N ALA A 27 -14.81 6.01 -24.98
CA ALA A 27 -13.52 6.67 -24.76
C ALA A 27 -12.82 6.18 -23.48
N GLU A 28 -13.56 5.93 -22.39
CA GLU A 28 -13.02 5.32 -21.17
C GLU A 28 -12.60 3.87 -21.42
N LYS A 29 -13.42 3.10 -22.15
CA LYS A 29 -13.05 1.73 -22.55
C LYS A 29 -11.80 1.70 -23.42
N GLU A 30 -11.67 2.64 -24.38
CA GLU A 30 -10.48 2.77 -25.22
C GLU A 30 -9.25 3.21 -24.39
N TRP A 31 -9.41 4.11 -23.43
CA TRP A 31 -8.36 4.51 -22.49
C TRP A 31 -7.89 3.32 -21.63
N TRP A 32 -8.83 2.53 -21.10
CA TRP A 32 -8.52 1.32 -20.33
C TRP A 32 -7.92 0.20 -21.18
N ALA A 33 -8.34 0.06 -22.44
CA ALA A 33 -7.83 -0.94 -23.38
C ALA A 33 -6.45 -0.61 -23.94
N MET A 34 -6.18 0.67 -24.22
CA MET A 34 -4.90 1.13 -24.75
C MET A 34 -3.87 1.33 -23.62
N GLY A 35 -4.32 1.51 -22.38
CA GLY A 35 -3.48 1.89 -21.25
C GLY A 35 -3.07 3.37 -21.32
N PRO A 36 -2.39 3.90 -20.29
CA PRO A 36 -2.10 5.34 -20.16
C PRO A 36 -1.06 5.88 -21.16
N PHE A 37 -0.74 5.12 -22.21
CA PHE A 37 0.29 5.46 -23.18
C PHE A 37 -0.34 5.85 -24.52
N PRO A 38 0.03 7.00 -25.12
CA PRO A 38 -0.30 7.27 -26.51
C PRO A 38 0.18 6.13 -27.42
N GLY A 39 -0.75 5.51 -28.17
CA GLY A 39 -0.46 4.32 -29.01
C GLY A 39 -0.39 2.99 -28.24
N GLY A 40 -0.67 3.02 -26.94
CA GLY A 40 -0.78 1.91 -26.03
C GLY A 40 0.47 1.06 -25.84
N VAL A 41 0.32 -0.02 -25.09
CA VAL A 41 1.36 -1.05 -24.92
C VAL A 41 1.94 -1.55 -26.26
N PRO A 42 1.14 -1.77 -27.32
CA PRO A 42 1.67 -2.20 -28.62
C PRO A 42 2.59 -1.17 -29.28
N GLY A 43 2.25 0.12 -29.17
CA GLY A 43 3.09 1.23 -29.61
C GLY A 43 4.40 1.31 -28.82
N LEU A 44 4.33 1.13 -27.51
CA LEU A 44 5.50 1.15 -26.64
C LEU A 44 6.48 0.01 -26.97
N VAL A 45 5.98 -1.22 -27.18
CA VAL A 45 6.83 -2.35 -27.58
C VAL A 45 7.53 -2.08 -28.92
N ARG A 46 6.80 -1.53 -29.92
CA ARG A 46 7.41 -1.13 -31.20
C ARG A 46 8.46 -0.04 -31.03
N ARG A 47 8.21 0.93 -30.14
CA ARG A 47 9.15 2.02 -29.83
C ARG A 47 10.43 1.48 -29.18
N ILE A 48 10.30 0.60 -28.19
CA ILE A 48 11.43 -0.08 -27.53
C ILE A 48 12.23 -0.87 -28.56
N ARG A 49 11.56 -1.68 -29.38
CA ARG A 49 12.22 -2.44 -30.43
C ARG A 49 12.97 -1.55 -31.42
N ARG A 50 12.45 -0.36 -31.72
CA ARG A 50 13.11 0.65 -32.56
C ARG A 50 14.32 1.29 -31.89
N ILE A 51 14.29 1.52 -30.57
CA ILE A 51 15.44 2.01 -29.79
C ILE A 51 16.57 0.98 -29.80
N LEU A 52 16.21 -0.29 -29.61
CA LEU A 52 17.15 -1.42 -29.59
C LEU A 52 17.63 -1.85 -31.00
N ASP A 53 17.03 -1.32 -32.06
CA ASP A 53 17.23 -1.70 -33.46
C ASP A 53 17.09 -3.21 -33.74
N LEU A 54 16.06 -3.84 -33.16
CA LEU A 54 15.82 -5.29 -33.28
C LEU A 54 14.68 -5.64 -34.24
N SER A 55 14.76 -6.82 -34.85
CA SER A 55 13.60 -7.45 -35.49
C SER A 55 12.68 -8.07 -34.43
N GLN A 56 11.45 -8.47 -34.80
CA GLN A 56 10.58 -9.21 -33.86
C GLN A 56 11.22 -10.53 -33.40
N ARG A 57 12.00 -11.19 -34.27
CA ARG A 57 12.75 -12.40 -33.92
C ARG A 57 13.90 -12.08 -32.96
N GLY A 58 14.66 -11.02 -33.23
CA GLY A 58 15.75 -10.59 -32.37
C GLY A 58 15.27 -10.19 -30.97
N LEU A 59 14.13 -9.48 -30.88
CA LEU A 59 13.53 -9.17 -29.58
C LEU A 59 13.03 -10.44 -28.86
N ALA A 60 12.46 -11.39 -29.60
CA ALA A 60 11.99 -12.64 -29.04
C ALA A 60 13.14 -13.51 -28.48
N GLU A 61 14.25 -13.59 -29.22
CA GLU A 61 15.48 -14.26 -28.79
C GLU A 61 16.09 -13.59 -27.56
N LEU A 62 16.12 -12.25 -27.51
CA LEU A 62 16.63 -11.50 -26.37
C LEU A 62 15.82 -11.74 -25.08
N LEU A 63 14.50 -11.93 -25.21
CA LEU A 63 13.56 -12.09 -24.08
C LEU A 63 13.25 -13.55 -23.75
N ASP A 64 13.84 -14.52 -24.47
CA ASP A 64 13.52 -15.95 -24.39
C ASP A 64 12.01 -16.23 -24.53
N VAL A 65 11.39 -15.66 -25.57
CA VAL A 65 9.98 -15.87 -25.92
C VAL A 65 9.81 -16.24 -27.40
N SER A 66 8.62 -16.68 -27.79
CA SER A 66 8.34 -16.92 -29.20
C SER A 66 8.14 -15.61 -29.97
N GLN A 67 8.58 -15.56 -31.23
CA GLN A 67 8.32 -14.41 -32.11
C GLN A 67 6.81 -14.10 -32.22
N SER A 68 5.95 -15.12 -32.20
CA SER A 68 4.50 -14.94 -32.22
C SER A 68 3.95 -14.30 -30.94
N ALA A 69 4.64 -14.40 -29.80
CA ALA A 69 4.28 -13.64 -28.60
C ALA A 69 4.54 -12.14 -28.83
N VAL A 70 5.73 -11.78 -29.34
CA VAL A 70 6.07 -10.40 -29.68
C VAL A 70 5.10 -9.81 -30.70
N ALA A 71 4.75 -10.55 -31.75
CA ALA A 71 3.77 -10.11 -32.74
C ALA A 71 2.38 -9.85 -32.13
N ARG A 72 1.94 -10.69 -31.18
CA ARG A 72 0.67 -10.46 -30.46
C ARG A 72 0.72 -9.24 -29.53
N TRP A 73 1.88 -8.96 -28.92
CA TRP A 73 2.09 -7.73 -28.14
C TRP A 73 2.03 -6.49 -29.03
N GLU A 74 2.72 -6.47 -30.16
CA GLU A 74 2.74 -5.33 -31.09
C GLU A 74 1.41 -5.08 -31.82
N THR A 75 0.49 -6.06 -31.82
CA THR A 75 -0.85 -5.95 -32.39
C THR A 75 -1.95 -5.74 -31.34
N GLY A 76 -1.60 -5.72 -30.05
CA GLY A 76 -2.56 -5.55 -28.96
C GLY A 76 -3.46 -6.76 -28.70
N ARG A 77 -3.24 -7.90 -29.37
CA ARG A 77 -3.99 -9.14 -29.11
C ARG A 77 -3.74 -9.71 -27.71
N THR A 78 -2.55 -9.46 -27.17
CA THR A 78 -2.17 -9.77 -25.78
C THR A 78 -1.22 -8.71 -25.27
N SER A 79 -1.09 -8.56 -23.96
CA SER A 79 -0.09 -7.67 -23.33
C SER A 79 1.03 -8.48 -22.68
N PRO A 80 2.31 -8.03 -22.72
CA PRO A 80 3.37 -8.61 -21.90
C PRO A 80 3.03 -8.49 -20.41
N ARG A 81 3.52 -9.44 -19.60
CA ARG A 81 3.45 -9.34 -18.14
C ARG A 81 4.23 -8.10 -17.69
N VAL A 82 3.84 -7.51 -16.56
CA VAL A 82 4.49 -6.32 -15.98
C VAL A 82 6.01 -6.53 -15.83
N SER A 83 6.44 -7.71 -15.36
CA SER A 83 7.86 -8.05 -15.25
C SER A 83 8.61 -8.04 -16.59
N MET A 84 7.95 -8.47 -17.66
CA MET A 84 8.52 -8.45 -19.02
C MET A 84 8.53 -7.02 -19.58
N MET A 85 7.51 -6.22 -19.28
CA MET A 85 7.50 -4.79 -19.62
C MET A 85 8.64 -4.05 -18.93
N GLN A 86 8.89 -4.33 -17.64
CA GLN A 86 9.99 -3.74 -16.90
C GLN A 86 11.34 -4.08 -17.56
N LEU A 87 11.57 -5.35 -17.90
CA LEU A 87 12.78 -5.76 -18.62
C LEU A 87 12.94 -5.03 -19.97
N LEU A 88 11.85 -4.90 -20.74
CA LEU A 88 11.85 -4.18 -22.01
C LEU A 88 12.26 -2.71 -21.83
N LEU A 89 11.73 -2.04 -20.80
CA LEU A 89 12.04 -0.66 -20.46
C LEU A 89 13.51 -0.52 -20.04
N ASP A 90 13.98 -1.39 -19.15
CA ASP A 90 15.37 -1.43 -18.68
C ASP A 90 16.36 -1.62 -19.83
N LEU A 91 16.08 -2.55 -20.75
CA LEU A 91 16.90 -2.78 -21.95
C LEU A 91 17.00 -1.53 -22.84
N ALA A 92 15.91 -0.75 -22.93
CA ALA A 92 15.87 0.47 -23.71
C ALA A 92 16.36 1.72 -22.94
N GLY A 93 16.78 1.58 -21.68
CA GLY A 93 17.17 2.70 -20.82
C GLY A 93 16.01 3.66 -20.51
N LEU A 94 14.79 3.14 -20.43
CA LEU A 94 13.58 3.90 -20.15
C LEU A 94 13.14 3.67 -18.69
N GLU A 95 12.70 4.74 -18.04
CA GLU A 95 12.15 4.69 -16.69
C GLU A 95 10.64 5.00 -16.70
N VAL A 96 9.88 4.31 -15.84
CA VAL A 96 8.44 4.56 -15.66
C VAL A 96 8.18 4.91 -14.20
N THR A 97 7.61 6.10 -13.98
CA THR A 97 7.15 6.56 -12.67
C THR A 97 5.64 6.69 -12.66
N VAL A 98 4.97 6.24 -11.59
CA VAL A 98 3.56 6.55 -11.36
C VAL A 98 3.49 7.92 -10.71
N ARG A 99 2.59 8.79 -11.20
CA ARG A 99 2.40 10.13 -10.65
C ARG A 99 0.92 10.38 -10.37
N ASP A 100 0.66 11.11 -9.31
CA ASP A 100 -0.69 11.57 -9.00
C ASP A 100 -1.14 12.59 -10.04
N GLY A 101 -2.34 12.39 -10.60
CA GLY A 101 -2.83 13.20 -11.71
C GLY A 101 -3.18 14.63 -11.33
N ALA A 102 -3.43 14.91 -10.05
CA ALA A 102 -3.79 16.25 -9.58
C ALA A 102 -2.57 17.06 -9.12
N SER A 103 -1.68 16.42 -8.37
CA SER A 103 -0.49 17.05 -7.76
C SER A 103 0.79 16.92 -8.60
N GLY A 104 0.88 15.89 -9.45
CA GLY A 104 2.10 15.56 -10.21
C GLY A 104 3.19 14.86 -9.39
N GLU A 105 2.95 14.64 -8.10
CA GLU A 105 3.87 13.95 -7.20
C GLU A 105 4.05 12.49 -7.60
N VAL A 106 5.25 11.94 -7.39
CA VAL A 106 5.52 10.52 -7.64
C VAL A 106 4.80 9.69 -6.58
N VAL A 107 4.02 8.72 -7.02
CA VAL A 107 3.31 7.77 -6.16
C VAL A 107 4.11 6.48 -6.11
N GLU A 108 4.67 6.19 -4.94
CA GLU A 108 5.38 4.95 -4.69
C GLU A 108 4.44 3.86 -4.14
N GLY A 109 4.85 2.61 -4.27
CA GLY A 109 4.16 1.52 -3.60
C GLY A 109 4.26 1.66 -2.08
N MET A 110 3.23 1.22 -1.36
CA MET A 110 3.29 1.15 0.11
C MET A 110 4.49 0.33 0.56
N ARG A 111 5.11 0.77 1.64
CA ARG A 111 6.35 0.17 2.15
C ARG A 111 6.21 -1.31 2.50
N ASP A 112 7.19 -2.11 2.10
CA ASP A 112 7.20 -3.54 2.42
C ASP A 112 7.52 -3.79 3.91
N ASP A 113 8.30 -2.92 4.55
CA ASP A 113 8.73 -3.03 5.95
C ASP A 113 7.77 -2.37 6.97
N GLY A 114 6.57 -2.00 6.52
CA GLY A 114 5.52 -1.47 7.40
C GLY A 114 5.22 -2.40 8.59
N ALA A 115 4.80 -1.81 9.71
CA ALA A 115 4.55 -2.55 10.94
C ALA A 115 3.57 -3.71 10.74
N ARG A 116 3.80 -4.80 11.47
CA ARG A 116 2.99 -6.02 11.44
C ARG A 116 2.34 -6.25 12.79
N ASP A 117 1.21 -6.95 12.78
CA ASP A 117 0.62 -7.44 14.01
C ASP A 117 1.49 -8.55 14.63
N ARG A 118 1.14 -8.97 15.85
CA ARG A 118 1.87 -10.05 16.56
C ARG A 118 1.71 -11.43 15.92
N GLY A 119 0.78 -11.57 14.98
CA GLY A 119 0.63 -12.77 14.15
C GLY A 119 1.41 -12.70 12.82
N GLY A 120 2.22 -11.65 12.61
CA GLY A 120 3.02 -11.44 11.41
C GLY A 120 2.25 -10.87 10.21
N ARG A 121 0.97 -10.50 10.39
CA ARG A 121 0.11 -10.00 9.31
C ARG A 121 0.29 -8.50 9.15
N ARG A 122 0.08 -8.00 7.93
CA ARG A 122 0.02 -6.55 7.67
C ARG A 122 -1.27 -5.97 8.25
N TYR A 123 -1.21 -4.74 8.73
CA TYR A 123 -2.42 -3.99 9.04
C TYR A 123 -3.18 -3.62 7.75
N PRO A 124 -4.49 -3.34 7.82
CA PRO A 124 -5.27 -2.98 6.63
C PRO A 124 -4.77 -1.67 5.99
N ALA A 125 -4.56 -1.67 4.67
CA ALA A 125 -3.94 -0.55 3.93
C ALA A 125 -4.64 0.81 4.15
N HIS A 126 -5.97 0.83 4.25
CA HIS A 126 -6.75 2.06 4.43
C HIS A 126 -6.71 2.66 5.84
N THR A 127 -5.93 2.09 6.77
CA THR A 127 -5.95 2.48 8.18
C THR A 127 -4.72 3.29 8.56
N ASP A 128 -4.94 4.32 9.37
CA ASP A 128 -3.87 5.15 9.92
C ASP A 128 -3.39 4.51 11.23
N LEU A 129 -2.17 3.98 11.23
CA LEU A 129 -1.58 3.34 12.39
C LEU A 129 -1.12 4.40 13.39
N ARG A 130 -1.41 4.14 14.67
CA ARG A 130 -0.92 4.97 15.77
C ARG A 130 -0.45 4.14 16.94
N VAL A 131 0.50 4.69 17.67
CA VAL A 131 0.90 4.12 18.95
C VAL A 131 -0.11 4.49 20.03
N THR A 132 -0.55 3.48 20.79
CA THR A 132 -1.52 3.61 21.89
C THR A 132 -0.85 3.56 23.26
N GLY A 133 0.42 3.17 23.32
CA GLY A 133 1.16 2.89 24.55
C GLY A 133 2.10 1.70 24.32
N TRP A 134 2.77 1.28 25.39
CA TRP A 134 3.42 -0.04 25.40
C TRP A 134 2.37 -1.14 25.37
N TRP A 135 2.73 -2.27 24.80
CA TRP A 135 1.79 -3.35 24.62
C TRP A 135 1.33 -3.97 25.93
N LEU A 136 0.01 -4.04 26.06
CA LEU A 136 -0.70 -4.77 27.10
C LEU A 136 -1.75 -5.71 26.48
N PRO A 137 -1.82 -6.97 26.95
CA PRO A 137 -2.93 -7.86 26.64
C PRO A 137 -4.27 -7.19 26.95
N ARG A 138 -5.29 -7.45 26.11
CA ARG A 138 -6.60 -6.81 26.26
C ARG A 138 -7.20 -6.98 27.67
N ALA A 139 -7.04 -8.15 28.27
CA ALA A 139 -7.50 -8.44 29.64
C ALA A 139 -6.82 -7.58 30.72
N MET A 140 -5.62 -7.07 30.46
CA MET A 140 -4.85 -6.24 31.41
C MET A 140 -5.06 -4.74 31.20
N ARG A 141 -5.68 -4.31 30.09
CA ARG A 141 -5.86 -2.88 29.76
C ARG A 141 -6.78 -2.12 30.72
N THR A 142 -7.66 -2.82 31.43
CA THR A 142 -8.64 -2.25 32.37
C THR A 142 -8.20 -2.32 33.83
N TRP A 143 -7.03 -2.88 34.12
CA TRP A 143 -6.54 -3.11 35.48
C TRP A 143 -5.21 -2.41 35.74
N THR A 144 -5.18 -1.57 36.79
CA THR A 144 -3.95 -1.02 37.36
C THR A 144 -3.34 -2.04 38.33
N SER A 145 -2.95 -3.21 37.83
CA SER A 145 -2.31 -4.26 38.63
C SER A 145 -0.79 -4.19 38.53
N ALA A 146 -0.07 -4.73 39.52
CA ALA A 146 1.38 -4.85 39.47
C ALA A 146 1.86 -5.63 38.23
N HIS A 147 1.10 -6.67 37.84
CA HIS A 147 1.35 -7.43 36.62
C HIS A 147 1.21 -6.60 35.34
N ALA A 148 0.26 -5.67 35.26
CA ALA A 148 0.13 -4.79 34.11
C ALA A 148 1.36 -3.87 33.98
N LEU A 149 1.86 -3.33 35.09
CA LEU A 149 3.07 -2.49 35.10
C LEU A 149 4.33 -3.28 34.73
N GLU A 150 4.45 -4.52 35.18
CA GLU A 150 5.57 -5.39 34.81
C GLU A 150 5.53 -5.75 33.32
N GLN A 151 4.35 -6.07 32.79
CA GLN A 151 4.16 -6.34 31.38
C GLN A 151 4.48 -5.11 30.51
N GLU A 152 4.07 -3.92 30.95
CA GLU A 152 4.41 -2.66 30.28
C GLU A 152 5.93 -2.46 30.22
N LYS A 153 6.64 -2.65 31.35
CA LYS A 153 8.11 -2.57 31.41
C LYS A 153 8.77 -3.59 30.50
N ARG A 154 8.23 -4.81 30.43
CA ARG A 154 8.73 -5.88 29.54
C ARG A 154 8.56 -5.50 28.07
N SER A 155 7.37 -5.03 27.70
CA SER A 155 7.06 -4.57 26.34
C SER A 155 7.97 -3.40 25.93
N ARG A 156 8.21 -2.44 26.83
CA ARG A 156 9.15 -1.34 26.62
C ARG A 156 10.56 -1.84 26.35
N ARG A 157 11.09 -2.75 27.17
CA ARG A 157 12.43 -3.34 26.96
C ARG A 157 12.53 -4.11 25.65
N ALA A 158 11.44 -4.76 25.25
CA ALA A 158 11.35 -5.51 23.99
C ALA A 158 11.07 -4.61 22.77
N LYS A 159 10.88 -3.30 22.94
CA LYS A 159 10.48 -2.36 21.88
C LYS A 159 9.22 -2.84 21.14
N ASP A 160 8.23 -3.33 21.90
CA ASP A 160 6.96 -3.84 21.36
C ASP A 160 5.80 -2.87 21.67
N PRO A 161 5.53 -1.85 20.83
CA PRO A 161 4.46 -0.90 21.06
C PRO A 161 3.07 -1.54 20.83
N GLY A 162 2.09 -1.04 21.58
CA GLY A 162 0.69 -1.25 21.30
C GLY A 162 0.26 -0.41 20.10
N ILE A 163 0.07 -1.05 18.95
CA ILE A 163 -0.42 -0.40 17.72
C ILE A 163 -1.94 -0.48 17.67
N GLY A 164 -2.60 0.65 17.40
CA GLY A 164 -4.03 0.74 17.18
C GLY A 164 -4.35 1.51 15.92
N TYR A 165 -5.59 1.37 15.44
CA TYR A 165 -6.08 2.07 14.27
C TYR A 165 -7.59 2.28 14.37
N ARG A 166 -8.15 3.11 13.49
CA ARG A 166 -9.61 3.29 13.32
C ARG A 166 -10.02 2.87 11.92
N THR A 167 -11.20 2.25 11.83
CA THR A 167 -11.81 1.86 10.53
C THR A 167 -12.79 2.91 10.02
N SER A 168 -13.35 3.75 10.90
CA SER A 168 -14.36 4.75 10.52
C SER A 168 -13.77 5.86 9.65
N GLN A 169 -14.29 6.02 8.42
CA GLN A 169 -13.81 7.03 7.47
C GLN A 169 -13.98 8.46 8.00
N ARG A 170 -15.17 8.80 8.53
CA ARG A 170 -15.44 10.14 9.09
C ARG A 170 -14.44 10.57 10.17
N TRP A 171 -14.05 9.64 11.05
CA TRP A 171 -13.07 9.93 12.09
C TRP A 171 -11.67 10.13 11.53
N LYS A 172 -11.26 9.32 10.54
CA LYS A 172 -9.99 9.51 9.84
C LYS A 172 -9.95 10.85 9.11
N ASP A 173 -11.01 11.22 8.39
CA ASP A 173 -11.07 12.49 7.67
C ASP A 173 -10.97 13.68 8.63
N PHE A 174 -11.63 13.60 9.78
CA PHE A 174 -11.51 14.59 10.85
C PHE A 174 -10.07 14.64 11.43
N GLU A 175 -9.49 13.49 11.75
CA GLU A 175 -8.10 13.40 12.26
C GLU A 175 -7.11 13.95 11.23
N ARG A 176 -7.24 13.61 9.95
CA ARG A 176 -6.40 14.07 8.84
C ARG A 176 -6.54 15.58 8.58
N THR A 177 -7.76 16.12 8.67
CA THR A 177 -7.99 17.56 8.55
C THR A 177 -7.35 18.33 9.71
N ARG A 178 -7.37 17.75 10.91
CA ARG A 178 -6.86 18.44 12.11
C ARG A 178 -5.35 18.30 12.30
N TRP A 179 -4.77 17.16 11.95
CA TRP A 179 -3.39 16.80 12.27
C TRP A 179 -2.52 16.51 11.03
N GLY A 180 -3.09 16.60 9.83
CA GLY A 180 -2.43 16.18 8.58
C GLY A 180 -2.60 14.69 8.31
N VAL A 181 -2.28 14.28 7.08
CA VAL A 181 -2.28 12.87 6.68
C VAL A 181 -1.03 12.20 7.27
N PRO A 182 -1.18 11.18 8.14
CA PRO A 182 -0.04 10.44 8.68
C PRO A 182 0.73 9.69 7.60
N ASP A 183 1.97 9.30 7.91
CA ASP A 183 2.78 8.43 7.04
C ASP A 183 2.08 7.08 6.79
N ASP A 184 2.24 6.57 5.57
CA ASP A 184 1.60 5.33 5.13
C ASP A 184 2.26 4.12 5.81
N HIS A 185 1.51 3.47 6.72
CA HIS A 185 1.92 2.24 7.43
C HIS A 185 3.38 2.29 7.91
N PRO A 186 3.68 3.14 8.92
CA PRO A 186 5.02 3.31 9.42
C PRO A 186 5.64 1.98 9.84
N ALA A 187 6.95 1.87 9.63
CA ALA A 187 7.71 0.71 10.08
C ALA A 187 7.71 0.62 11.61
N LEU A 188 7.92 -0.60 12.13
CA LEU A 188 7.92 -0.83 13.57
C LEU A 188 8.90 0.07 14.32
N HIS A 189 10.09 0.31 13.76
CA HIS A 189 11.09 1.16 14.38
C HIS A 189 10.66 2.63 14.49
N GLN A 190 9.91 3.16 13.52
CA GLN A 190 9.34 4.52 13.59
C GLN A 190 8.29 4.61 14.71
N LEU A 191 7.43 3.60 14.84
CA LEU A 191 6.44 3.54 15.92
C LEU A 191 7.10 3.39 17.30
N VAL A 192 8.19 2.62 17.39
CA VAL A 192 8.98 2.53 18.63
C VAL A 192 9.58 3.88 18.99
N ALA A 193 10.19 4.58 18.02
CA ALA A 193 10.75 5.91 18.24
C ALA A 193 9.67 6.92 18.69
N GLU A 194 8.49 6.87 18.08
CA GLU A 194 7.35 7.69 18.51
C GLU A 194 6.95 7.39 19.97
N MET A 195 6.96 6.11 20.38
CA MET A 195 6.67 5.72 21.76
C MET A 195 7.74 6.16 22.75
N GLU A 196 9.02 6.00 22.41
CA GLU A 196 10.14 6.44 23.24
C GLU A 196 10.07 7.96 23.46
N TRP A 197 9.84 8.73 22.39
CA TRP A 197 9.63 10.19 22.48
C TRP A 197 8.43 10.56 23.37
N ARG A 198 7.29 9.86 23.25
CA ARG A 198 6.12 10.10 24.12
C ARG A 198 6.41 9.81 25.59
N ASP A 199 7.23 8.81 25.89
CA ASP A 199 7.64 8.48 27.25
C ASP A 199 8.59 9.54 27.82
N GLU A 200 9.55 10.01 27.03
CA GLU A 200 10.46 11.11 27.41
C GLU A 200 9.67 12.38 27.77
N VAL A 201 8.77 12.82 26.89
CA VAL A 201 7.89 13.98 27.14
C VAL A 201 7.08 13.78 28.42
N ARG A 202 6.51 12.59 28.64
CA ARG A 202 5.74 12.28 29.85
C ARG A 202 6.60 12.32 31.11
N GLU A 203 7.84 11.86 31.04
CA GLU A 203 8.79 11.91 32.15
C GLU A 203 9.23 13.33 32.48
N GLU A 204 9.46 14.17 31.48
CA GLU A 204 9.75 15.60 31.65
C GLU A 204 8.60 16.33 32.33
N TRP A 205 7.37 16.14 31.87
CA TRP A 205 6.17 16.68 32.51
C TRP A 205 6.04 16.23 33.98
N ARG A 206 6.36 14.96 34.29
CA ARG A 206 6.37 14.46 35.67
C ARG A 206 7.49 15.08 36.50
N ARG A 207 8.68 15.30 35.93
CA ARG A 207 9.79 15.99 36.60
C ARG A 207 9.42 17.44 36.92
N MET A 208 8.88 18.19 35.95
CA MET A 208 8.40 19.56 36.16
C MET A 208 7.33 19.64 37.24
N ARG A 209 6.34 18.73 37.23
CA ARG A 209 5.34 18.67 38.31
C ARG A 209 5.98 18.35 39.66
N ARG A 210 6.90 17.37 39.77
CA ARG A 210 7.56 17.08 41.06
C ARG A 210 8.41 18.26 41.57
N GLY A 211 9.10 18.97 40.68
CA GLY A 211 9.86 20.17 41.02
C GLY A 211 8.97 21.33 41.50
N ALA A 212 7.86 21.58 40.80
CA ALA A 212 6.87 22.59 41.19
C ALA A 212 6.18 22.30 42.54
N TRP A 213 6.10 21.03 42.96
CA TRP A 213 5.60 20.63 44.28
C TRP A 213 6.70 20.60 45.35
N GLY A 214 7.98 20.68 44.98
CA GLY A 214 9.13 20.70 45.89
C GLY A 214 9.59 22.09 46.32
N GLU A 215 9.31 23.14 45.53
CA GLU A 215 9.76 24.52 45.79
C GLU A 215 8.70 25.43 46.47
N GLY A 216 7.55 24.89 46.89
CA GLY A 216 6.48 25.72 47.48
C GLY A 216 5.35 24.96 48.18
N GLY A 217 5.68 23.98 49.03
CA GLY A 217 4.68 23.32 49.87
C GLY A 217 4.13 24.27 50.94
N PRO A 218 2.80 24.33 51.18
CA PRO A 218 2.21 25.23 52.17
C PRO A 218 2.50 24.66 53.58
N THR A 219 3.55 25.15 54.21
CA THR A 219 3.83 24.86 55.63
C THR A 219 4.35 26.11 56.33
N SER A 220 3.54 27.17 56.34
CA SER A 220 3.74 28.31 57.23
C SER A 220 2.46 29.15 57.33
N LEU A 221 1.44 28.65 58.02
CA LEU A 221 0.30 29.45 58.48
C LEU A 221 -0.44 28.71 59.61
N LEU A 222 0.29 28.39 60.69
CA LEU A 222 -0.26 28.09 62.02
C LEU A 222 0.80 28.44 63.08
N ALA A 223 1.05 29.74 63.23
CA ALA A 223 1.64 30.34 64.42
C ALA A 223 0.99 31.69 64.65
#